data_AF-A0A9Q1HCG4-F1
#
_entry.id   AF-A0A9Q1HCG4-F1
#
_cell.length_a   1.000
_cell.length_b   1.000
_cell.length_c   1.000
_cell.angle_alpha   90.00
_cell.angle_beta   90.00
_cell.angle_gamma   90.00
#
_symmetry.space_group_name_H-M   'P 1'
#
loop_
_entity.id
_entity.type
_entity.pdbx_description
1 polymer ?
#
loop_
_entity_poly.entity_id
_entity_poly.type
_entity_poly.pdbx_seq_one_letter_code
_entity_poly.pdbx_strand_id
1 'polypeptide(L)'
;MATMRHFQRTFSRLMAGKSQIVPNRRGLSALAELPETHQMMKKTCADFADNELKPIASQIDKEHTFPADKIKAMGDLGLLAMVVPTEYGGTGLDNLAYAVALEEISRGCATCGVTMSLMNTFSPPF
;
A
#
# COMPACT_ATOMS: atom_id res chain seq x y z
N MET A 1 49.52 19.90 12.83
CA MET A 1 48.39 20.72 13.35
C MET A 1 47.37 21.17 12.29
N ALA A 2 47.54 20.83 10.99
CA ALA A 2 46.62 21.21 9.91
C ALA A 2 45.61 20.10 9.51
N THR A 3 45.88 18.83 9.87
CA THR A 3 45.06 17.67 9.47
C THR A 3 43.82 17.42 10.36
N MET A 4 43.87 17.77 11.66
CA MET A 4 42.69 17.62 12.55
C MET A 4 41.57 18.64 12.26
N ARG A 5 41.88 19.82 11.71
CA ARG A 5 40.87 20.84 11.36
C ARG A 5 40.07 20.46 10.10
N HIS A 6 40.64 19.63 9.23
CA HIS A 6 39.94 19.13 8.05
C HIS A 6 38.90 18.08 8.45
N PHE A 7 39.24 17.18 9.38
CA PHE A 7 38.33 16.14 9.87
C PHE A 7 37.13 16.72 10.64
N GLN A 8 37.34 17.72 11.51
CA GLN A 8 36.23 18.39 12.21
C GLN A 8 35.27 19.14 11.27
N ARG A 9 35.76 19.74 10.19
CA ARG A 9 34.91 20.44 9.20
C ARG A 9 34.06 19.47 8.37
N THR A 10 34.61 18.29 8.05
CA THR A 10 33.87 17.26 7.32
C THR A 10 32.82 16.59 8.23
N PHE A 11 33.15 16.35 9.50
CA PHE A 11 32.23 15.74 10.46
C PHE A 11 31.07 16.67 10.86
N SER A 12 31.32 17.97 10.99
CA SER A 12 30.26 18.97 11.27
C SER A 12 29.27 19.12 10.10
N ARG A 13 29.69 18.84 8.86
CA ARG A 13 28.80 18.77 7.68
C ARG A 13 27.99 17.48 7.60
N LEU A 14 28.48 16.38 8.18
CA LEU A 14 27.78 15.09 8.22
C LEU A 14 26.70 15.05 9.31
N MET A 15 26.91 15.77 10.42
CA MET A 15 25.94 15.91 11.53
C MET A 15 24.95 17.07 11.34
N ALA A 16 25.12 17.88 10.28
CA ALA A 16 24.11 18.84 9.83
C ALA A 16 23.00 18.10 9.09
N GLY A 17 22.33 17.20 9.83
CA GLY A 17 21.07 16.61 9.41
C GLY A 17 20.15 17.74 8.98
N LYS A 18 19.77 17.73 7.71
CA LYS A 18 18.60 18.46 7.26
C LYS A 18 17.44 17.89 8.05
N SER A 19 17.13 18.54 9.18
CA SER A 19 15.78 18.57 9.70
C SER A 19 14.91 18.87 8.49
N GLN A 20 14.18 17.86 8.02
CA GLN A 20 13.12 18.06 7.07
C GLN A 20 12.12 18.93 7.81
N ILE A 21 12.27 20.24 7.67
CA ILE A 21 11.22 21.19 8.00
C ILE A 21 10.12 20.83 7.02
N VAL A 22 9.20 19.95 7.45
CA VAL A 22 7.96 19.68 6.74
C VAL A 22 7.30 21.05 6.60
N PRO A 23 7.22 21.63 5.40
CA PRO A 23 6.62 22.95 5.26
C PRO A 23 5.16 22.78 5.66
N ASN A 24 4.78 23.48 6.74
CA ASN A 24 3.44 23.54 7.30
C ASN A 24 2.48 24.12 6.25
N ARG A 25 2.06 23.30 5.29
CA ARG A 25 0.99 23.60 4.34
C ARG A 25 -0.32 23.22 4.99
N ARG A 26 -0.81 23.99 5.96
CA ARG A 26 -2.21 23.84 6.41
C ARG A 26 -3.16 24.47 5.39
N GLY A 27 -3.22 23.88 4.20
CA GLY A 27 -4.38 23.99 3.32
C GLY A 27 -5.34 22.84 3.64
N LEU A 28 -6.64 23.01 3.38
CA LEU A 28 -7.65 21.95 3.57
C LEU A 28 -7.26 20.62 2.91
N SER A 29 -6.51 20.68 1.80
CA SER A 29 -5.98 19.51 1.10
C SER A 29 -4.98 18.70 1.93
N ALA A 30 -4.12 19.32 2.72
CA ALA A 30 -3.14 18.60 3.55
C ALA A 30 -3.79 17.87 4.75
N LEU A 31 -5.01 18.24 5.14
CA LEU A 31 -5.80 17.49 6.12
C LEU A 31 -6.47 16.25 5.51
N ALA A 32 -6.59 16.20 4.18
CA ALA A 32 -7.20 15.10 3.43
C ALA A 32 -6.16 14.20 2.75
N GLU A 33 -4.87 14.55 2.81
CA GLU A 33 -3.79 13.77 2.21
C GLU A 33 -3.51 12.51 3.06
N LEU A 34 -3.49 11.36 2.39
CA LEU A 34 -3.13 10.08 3.01
C LEU A 34 -1.66 10.10 3.46
N PRO A 35 -1.27 9.35 4.51
CA PRO A 35 0.13 9.11 4.81
C PRO A 35 0.88 8.54 3.59
N GLU A 36 2.19 8.79 3.49
CA GLU A 36 3.00 8.41 2.33
C GLU A 36 2.92 6.90 2.02
N THR A 37 2.91 6.06 3.05
CA THR A 37 2.72 4.60 2.93
C THR A 37 1.40 4.23 2.27
N HIS A 38 0.32 4.91 2.63
CA HIS A 38 -1.02 4.69 2.07
C HIS A 38 -1.13 5.24 0.65
N GLN A 39 -0.44 6.34 0.33
CA GLN A 39 -0.35 6.84 -1.04
C GLN A 39 0.37 5.85 -1.96
N MET A 40 1.48 5.26 -1.49
CA MET A 40 2.17 4.21 -2.23
C MET A 40 1.29 2.98 -2.42
N MET A 41 0.59 2.53 -1.37
CA MET A 41 -0.36 1.42 -1.45
C MET A 41 -1.46 1.69 -2.47
N LYS A 42 -2.05 2.89 -2.43
CA LYS A 42 -3.06 3.34 -3.39
C LYS A 42 -2.54 3.22 -4.82
N LYS A 43 -1.34 3.76 -5.09
CA LYS A 43 -0.74 3.73 -6.42
C LYS A 43 -0.52 2.30 -6.90
N THR A 44 0.10 1.45 -6.08
CA THR A 44 0.35 0.04 -6.43
C THR A 44 -0.94 -0.72 -6.72
N CYS A 45 -1.98 -0.53 -5.89
CA CYS A 45 -3.27 -1.18 -6.10
C CYS A 45 -3.99 -0.63 -7.33
N ALA A 46 -3.90 0.68 -7.60
CA ALA A 46 -4.49 1.30 -8.79
C ALA A 46 -3.82 0.77 -10.08
N ASP A 47 -2.50 0.70 -10.10
CA ASP A 47 -1.73 0.17 -11.23
C ASP A 47 -2.08 -1.30 -11.48
N PHE A 48 -2.20 -2.12 -10.42
CA PHE A 48 -2.63 -3.52 -10.53
C PHE A 48 -4.08 -3.62 -11.03
N ALA A 49 -4.99 -2.81 -10.48
CA ALA A 49 -6.39 -2.81 -10.87
C ALA A 49 -6.59 -2.45 -12.35
N ASP A 50 -5.90 -1.43 -12.85
CA ASP A 50 -6.03 -1.00 -14.24
C ASP A 50 -5.38 -1.96 -15.24
N ASN A 51 -4.24 -2.55 -14.89
CA ASN A 51 -3.49 -3.43 -15.80
C ASN A 51 -3.95 -4.90 -15.76
N GLU A 52 -4.31 -5.42 -14.59
CA GLU A 52 -4.52 -6.86 -14.40
C GLU A 52 -6.00 -7.23 -14.20
N LEU A 53 -6.79 -6.37 -13.56
CA LEU A 53 -8.18 -6.69 -13.18
C LEU A 53 -9.21 -6.14 -14.16
N LYS A 54 -9.11 -4.86 -14.49
CA LYS A 54 -10.06 -4.16 -15.35
C LYS A 54 -10.23 -4.80 -16.74
N PRO A 55 -9.17 -5.31 -17.41
CA PRO A 55 -9.33 -5.93 -18.73
C PRO A 55 -10.18 -7.21 -18.70
N ILE A 56 -10.18 -7.94 -17.58
CA ILE A 56 -10.86 -9.23 -17.46
C ILE A 56 -12.24 -9.13 -16.80
N ALA A 57 -12.52 -8.05 -16.06
CA ALA A 57 -13.70 -7.91 -15.20
C ALA A 57 -15.03 -8.18 -15.94
N SER A 58 -15.23 -7.59 -17.13
CA SER A 58 -16.47 -7.81 -17.89
C SER A 58 -16.61 -9.25 -18.41
N GLN A 59 -15.50 -9.93 -18.71
CA GLN A 59 -15.54 -11.30 -19.21
C GLN A 59 -15.94 -12.26 -18.09
N ILE A 60 -15.27 -12.17 -16.94
CA ILE A 60 -15.55 -13.07 -15.81
C ILE A 60 -16.98 -12.93 -15.29
N ASP A 61 -17.54 -11.71 -15.32
CA ASP A 61 -18.93 -11.47 -14.90
C ASP A 61 -19.93 -12.12 -15.87
N LYS A 62 -19.64 -12.13 -17.18
CA LYS A 62 -20.49 -12.76 -18.21
C LYS A 62 -20.38 -14.28 -18.21
N GLU A 63 -19.18 -14.79 -18.00
CA GLU A 63 -18.89 -16.22 -18.05
C GLU A 63 -19.11 -16.92 -16.69
N HIS A 64 -19.35 -16.15 -15.62
CA HIS A 64 -19.43 -16.64 -14.25
C HIS A 64 -18.20 -17.46 -13.85
N THR A 65 -17.03 -17.04 -14.31
CA THR A 65 -15.75 -17.70 -14.05
C THR A 65 -15.01 -17.03 -12.90
N PHE A 66 -14.35 -17.84 -12.07
CA PHE A 66 -13.56 -17.31 -10.95
C PHE A 66 -12.12 -17.02 -11.40
N PRO A 67 -11.60 -15.78 -11.21
CA PRO A 67 -10.28 -15.39 -11.68
C PRO A 67 -9.15 -15.86 -10.74
N ALA A 68 -8.97 -17.18 -10.59
CA ALA A 68 -8.03 -17.78 -9.65
C ALA A 68 -6.59 -17.25 -9.79
N ASP A 69 -6.12 -17.05 -11.02
CA ASP A 69 -4.76 -16.54 -11.28
C ASP A 69 -4.57 -15.11 -10.76
N LYS A 70 -5.60 -14.27 -10.87
CA LYS A 70 -5.54 -12.89 -10.38
C LYS A 70 -5.61 -12.84 -8.85
N ILE A 71 -6.43 -13.71 -8.25
CA ILE A 71 -6.46 -13.85 -6.79
C ILE A 71 -5.11 -14.34 -6.27
N LYS A 72 -4.47 -15.30 -6.95
CA LYS A 72 -3.11 -15.73 -6.58
C LYS A 72 -2.12 -14.57 -6.66
N ALA A 73 -2.14 -13.77 -7.74
CA ALA A 73 -1.28 -12.60 -7.87
C ALA A 73 -1.55 -11.55 -6.76
N MET A 74 -2.81 -11.35 -6.36
CA MET A 74 -3.14 -10.50 -5.21
C MET A 74 -2.58 -11.04 -3.89
N GLY A 75 -2.56 -12.36 -3.73
CA GLY A 75 -1.92 -13.04 -2.59
C GLY A 75 -0.40 -12.81 -2.57
N ASP A 76 0.26 -12.94 -3.72
CA ASP A 76 1.69 -12.69 -3.89
C ASP A 76 2.05 -11.21 -3.60
N LEU A 77 1.11 -10.28 -3.79
CA LEU A 77 1.23 -8.86 -3.41
C LEU A 77 0.91 -8.56 -1.94
N GLY A 78 0.46 -9.56 -1.16
CA GLY A 78 0.11 -9.40 0.25
C GLY A 78 -1.28 -8.81 0.51
N LEU A 79 -2.15 -8.74 -0.50
CA LEU A 79 -3.46 -8.10 -0.38
C LEU A 79 -4.53 -8.96 0.31
N LEU A 80 -4.30 -10.27 0.46
CA LEU A 80 -5.31 -11.21 0.98
C LEU A 80 -5.28 -11.39 2.50
N ALA A 81 -4.26 -10.86 3.19
CA ALA A 81 -4.09 -10.95 4.64
C ALA A 81 -3.42 -9.67 5.19
N MET A 82 -3.94 -8.52 4.78
CA MET A 82 -3.36 -7.22 5.09
C MET A 82 -3.35 -6.93 6.58
N VAL A 83 -4.51 -7.08 7.23
CA VAL A 83 -4.71 -6.76 8.66
C VAL A 83 -4.31 -7.87 9.62
N VAL A 84 -3.88 -9.02 9.08
CA VAL A 84 -3.43 -10.17 9.87
C VAL A 84 -2.00 -9.90 10.36
N PRO A 85 -1.68 -10.16 11.64
CA PRO A 85 -0.32 -10.01 12.15
C PRO A 85 0.71 -10.83 11.36
N THR A 86 1.94 -10.33 11.27
CA THR A 86 3.03 -10.97 10.53
C THR A 86 3.43 -12.34 11.09
N GLU A 87 3.22 -12.57 12.39
CA GLU A 87 3.44 -13.87 13.06
C GLU A 87 2.54 -15.00 12.51
N TYR A 88 1.41 -14.66 11.89
CA TYR A 88 0.50 -15.60 11.23
C TYR A 88 0.62 -15.58 9.70
N GLY A 89 1.66 -14.93 9.15
CA GLY A 89 1.90 -14.84 7.71
C GLY A 89 1.10 -13.74 7.00
N GLY A 90 0.49 -12.81 7.74
CA GLY A 90 -0.10 -11.59 7.18
C GLY A 90 0.92 -10.46 7.00
N THR A 91 0.45 -9.29 6.53
CA THR A 91 1.32 -8.11 6.34
C THR A 91 1.37 -7.17 7.55
N GLY A 92 0.44 -7.31 8.51
CA GLY A 92 0.35 -6.45 9.69
C GLY A 92 0.05 -4.98 9.40
N LEU A 93 -0.60 -4.69 8.27
CA LEU A 93 -1.00 -3.34 7.88
C LEU A 93 -2.26 -2.89 8.62
N ASP A 94 -2.48 -1.58 8.68
CA ASP A 94 -3.64 -0.99 9.34
C ASP A 94 -4.91 -1.05 8.48
N ASN A 95 -6.05 -0.81 9.13
CA ASN A 95 -7.35 -0.79 8.46
C ASN A 95 -7.49 0.30 7.40
N LEU A 96 -6.74 1.41 7.52
CA LEU A 96 -6.74 2.46 6.52
C LEU A 96 -6.06 1.99 5.22
N ALA A 97 -4.93 1.28 5.34
CA ALA A 97 -4.24 0.68 4.19
C ALA A 97 -5.11 -0.37 3.51
N TYR A 98 -5.79 -1.21 4.31
CA TYR A 98 -6.78 -2.14 3.80
C TYR A 98 -7.93 -1.44 3.05
N ALA A 99 -8.54 -0.41 3.63
CA ALA A 99 -9.64 0.32 2.99
C ALA A 99 -9.21 0.96 1.66
N VAL A 100 -8.04 1.60 1.63
CA VAL A 100 -7.47 2.21 0.42
C VAL A 100 -7.20 1.17 -0.66
N ALA A 101 -6.60 0.04 -0.30
CA ALA A 101 -6.35 -1.05 -1.23
C ALA A 101 -7.66 -1.64 -1.77
N LEU A 102 -8.64 -1.89 -0.89
CA LEU A 102 -9.94 -2.43 -1.24
C LEU A 102 -10.69 -1.52 -2.23
N GLU A 103 -10.64 -0.20 -2.05
CA GLU A 103 -11.25 0.78 -2.95
C GLU A 103 -10.67 0.65 -4.37
N GLU A 104 -9.35 0.63 -4.50
CA GLU A 104 -8.68 0.55 -5.81
C GLU A 104 -8.90 -0.81 -6.49
N ILE A 105 -8.81 -1.91 -5.75
CA ILE A 105 -9.08 -3.24 -6.30
C ILE A 105 -10.54 -3.37 -6.76
N SER A 106 -11.48 -2.88 -5.96
CA SER A 106 -12.91 -2.92 -6.30
C SER A 106 -13.25 -2.04 -7.50
N ARG A 107 -12.52 -0.93 -7.70
CA ARG A 107 -12.62 -0.08 -8.91
C ARG A 107 -12.23 -0.84 -10.18
N GLY A 108 -11.25 -1.74 -10.10
CA GLY A 108 -10.85 -2.59 -11.23
C GLY A 108 -11.79 -3.77 -11.45
N CYS A 109 -12.14 -4.49 -10.38
CA CYS A 109 -13.02 -5.66 -10.43
C CYS A 109 -13.73 -5.89 -9.09
N ALA A 110 -15.07 -5.81 -9.10
CA ALA A 110 -15.88 -6.02 -7.90
C ALA A 110 -15.73 -7.44 -7.32
N THR A 111 -15.70 -8.48 -8.17
CA THR A 111 -15.53 -9.88 -7.76
C THR A 111 -14.20 -10.10 -6.99
N CYS A 112 -13.11 -9.50 -7.49
CA CYS A 112 -11.81 -9.57 -6.80
C CYS A 112 -11.83 -8.77 -5.48
N GLY A 113 -12.46 -7.59 -5.48
CA GLY A 113 -12.63 -6.77 -4.27
C GLY A 113 -13.40 -7.48 -3.16
N VAL A 114 -14.53 -8.12 -3.49
CA VAL A 114 -15.30 -8.92 -2.51
C VAL A 114 -14.49 -10.10 -2.00
N THR A 115 -13.75 -10.79 -2.88
CA THR A 115 -12.88 -11.91 -2.48
C THR A 115 -11.81 -11.43 -1.50
N MET A 116 -11.12 -10.33 -1.81
CA MET A 116 -10.14 -9.70 -0.90
C MET A 116 -10.75 -9.35 0.45
N SER A 117 -11.96 -8.76 0.45
CA SER A 117 -12.66 -8.37 1.67
C SER A 117 -12.96 -9.57 2.58
N LEU A 118 -13.47 -10.65 1.98
CA LEU A 118 -13.73 -11.89 2.71
C LEU A 118 -12.44 -12.48 3.30
N MET A 119 -11.37 -12.57 2.51
CA MET A 119 -10.11 -13.16 2.99
C MET A 119 -9.49 -12.36 4.13
N ASN A 120 -9.54 -11.02 4.08
CA ASN A 120 -9.03 -10.16 5.15
C ASN A 120 -9.91 -10.19 6.41
N THR A 121 -11.23 -10.35 6.27
CA THR A 121 -12.18 -10.32 7.40
C THR A 121 -12.27 -11.67 8.12
N PHE A 122 -12.10 -12.79 7.40
CA PHE A 122 -12.20 -14.13 7.97
C PHE A 122 -10.87 -14.77 8.38
N SER A 123 -9.72 -14.18 7.98
CA SER A 123 -8.39 -14.62 8.43
C SER A 123 -7.86 -14.07 9.78
N PRO A 124 -8.44 -13.06 10.46
CA PRO A 124 -7.91 -12.63 11.74
C PRO A 124 -8.06 -13.73 12.80
N PRO A 125 -7.08 -13.90 13.69
CA PRO A 125 -7.13 -14.84 14.80
C PRO A 125 -8.05 -14.29 15.90
N PHE A 126 -9.36 -14.45 15.74
CA PHE A 126 -10.31 -14.34 16.84
C PHE A 126 -10.64 -15.73 17.37
#